data_AF-A0A5J6WC13-F1
#
_entry.id   AF-A0A5J6WC13-F1
#
_cell.length_a   1.000
_cell.length_b   1.000
_cell.length_c   1.000
_cell.angle_alpha   90.00
_cell.angle_beta   90.00
_cell.angle_gamma   90.00
#
_symmetry.space_group_name_H-M   'P 1'
#
loop_
_entity.id
_entity.type
_entity.pdbx_description
1 polymer ?
#
loop_
_entity_poly.entity_id
_entity_poly.type
_entity_poly.pdbx_seq_one_letter_code
_entity_poly.pdbx_strand_id
1 'polypeptide(L)'
;MLRALLTNDLFLSCLLSGISAQVIKYGIQTVKTRKLKLTPIHLLKKIFLETGGMPSSHSSTVTALSTSIALTEGIDTNFIIALAFALITIRDSFGVRYMSGVQAEYLNALSEKLKKEIKIDTTEIKVVKGHKKKEVLTGIIIGIISAYIVCYL
;
A
#
# COMPACT_ATOMS: atom_id res chain seq x y z
N MET A 1 -23.88 16.62 2.54
CA MET A 1 -23.18 15.32 2.54
C MET A 1 -21.73 15.43 2.09
N LEU A 2 -21.42 15.88 0.87
CA LEU A 2 -20.02 15.98 0.38
C LEU A 2 -19.14 16.94 1.21
N ARG A 3 -19.67 18.11 1.58
CA ARG A 3 -18.95 19.05 2.47
C ARG A 3 -18.60 18.43 3.82
N ALA A 4 -19.54 17.73 4.44
CA ALA A 4 -19.32 17.06 5.73
C ALA A 4 -18.24 15.98 5.67
N LEU A 5 -18.11 15.29 4.53
CA LEU A 5 -17.02 14.33 4.29
C LEU A 5 -15.68 15.05 4.14
N LEU A 6 -15.64 16.15 3.39
CA LEU A 6 -14.43 16.92 3.11
C LEU A 6 -13.95 17.77 4.29
N THR A 7 -14.78 17.98 5.32
CA THR A 7 -14.41 18.65 6.56
C THR A 7 -14.18 17.68 7.72
N ASN A 8 -14.25 16.37 7.47
CA ASN A 8 -14.05 15.38 8.52
C ASN A 8 -12.55 15.05 8.66
N ASP A 9 -12.02 15.22 9.87
CA ASP A 9 -10.59 15.07 10.15
C ASP A 9 -10.08 13.64 9.91
N LEU A 10 -10.92 12.62 10.16
CA LEU A 10 -10.57 11.24 9.88
C LEU A 10 -10.43 11.02 8.37
N PHE A 11 -11.38 11.53 7.57
CA PHE A 11 -11.34 11.42 6.12
C PHE A 11 -10.15 12.18 5.53
N LEU A 12 -9.92 13.41 5.98
CA LEU A 12 -8.80 14.25 5.54
C LEU A 12 -7.44 13.61 5.89
N SER A 13 -7.30 13.07 7.11
CA SER A 13 -6.09 12.33 7.53
C SER A 13 -5.80 11.15 6.60
N CYS A 14 -6.83 10.36 6.28
CA CYS A 14 -6.72 9.21 5.39
C CYS A 14 -6.33 9.63 3.96
N LEU A 15 -6.98 10.68 3.44
CA LEU A 15 -6.76 11.19 2.10
C LEU A 15 -5.35 11.77 1.96
N LEU A 16 -4.95 12.65 2.89
CA LEU A 16 -3.63 13.25 2.92
C LEU A 16 -2.54 12.19 3.02
N SER A 17 -2.73 11.20 3.88
CA SER A 17 -1.79 10.09 4.06
C SER A 17 -1.64 9.25 2.78
N GLY A 18 -2.76 8.85 2.18
CA GLY A 18 -2.78 8.06 0.95
C GLY A 18 -2.11 8.78 -0.22
N ILE A 19 -2.43 10.06 -0.42
CA ILE A 19 -1.83 10.90 -1.47
C ILE A 19 -0.34 11.07 -1.20
N SER A 20 0.06 11.41 0.03
CA SER A 20 1.46 11.57 0.42
C SER A 20 2.28 10.32 0.12
N ALA A 21 1.77 9.15 0.50
CA ALA A 21 2.42 7.87 0.21
C ALA A 21 2.60 7.63 -1.29
N GLN A 22 1.59 7.96 -2.10
CA GLN A 22 1.63 7.80 -3.55
C GLN A 22 2.63 8.75 -4.22
N VAL A 23 2.67 10.01 -3.79
CA VAL A 23 3.61 11.03 -4.27
C VAL A 23 5.05 10.65 -3.94
N ILE A 24 5.32 10.24 -2.70
CA ILE A 24 6.65 9.79 -2.27
C ILE A 24 7.08 8.56 -3.08
N LYS A 25 6.16 7.59 -3.28
CA LYS A 25 6.43 6.38 -4.07
C LYS A 25 6.85 6.72 -5.49
N TYR A 26 6.11 7.62 -6.13
CA TYR A 26 6.42 8.08 -7.48
C TYR A 26 7.79 8.77 -7.55
N GLY A 27 8.12 9.62 -6.58
CA GLY A 27 9.43 10.27 -6.46
C GLY A 27 10.58 9.26 -6.34
N ILE A 28 10.48 8.32 -5.41
CA ILE A 28 11.49 7.26 -5.21
C ILE A 28 11.69 6.44 -6.48
N GLN A 29 10.60 6.09 -7.17
CA GLN A 29 10.69 5.27 -8.36
C GLN A 29 11.33 6.02 -9.54
N THR A 30 11.04 7.31 -9.68
CA THR A 30 11.64 8.19 -10.69
C THR A 30 13.16 8.28 -10.50
N VAL A 31 13.61 8.48 -9.25
CA VAL A 31 15.04 8.54 -8.92
C VAL A 31 15.74 7.19 -9.21
N LYS A 32 15.13 6.07 -8.82
CA LYS A 32 15.72 4.73 -9.02
C LYS A 32 15.82 4.31 -10.48
N THR A 33 14.80 4.60 -11.28
CA THR A 33 14.75 4.12 -12.67
C THR A 33 15.41 5.08 -13.67
N ARG A 34 15.74 6.33 -13.26
CA ARG A 34 16.29 7.41 -14.11
C ARG A 34 15.54 7.63 -15.45
N LYS A 35 14.34 7.07 -15.59
CA LYS A 35 13.50 7.16 -16.79
C LYS A 35 12.24 7.92 -16.42
N LEU A 36 12.19 9.20 -16.80
CA LEU A 36 10.96 9.98 -16.76
C LEU A 36 10.04 9.51 -17.88
N LYS A 37 9.14 8.56 -17.58
CA LYS A 37 7.98 8.30 -18.43
C LYS A 37 6.76 9.02 -17.83
N LEU A 38 6.75 10.34 -18.01
CA LEU A 38 5.68 11.26 -17.57
C LEU A 38 4.45 11.22 -18.50
N THR A 39 4.00 10.03 -18.90
CA THR A 39 2.74 9.94 -19.68
C THR A 39 1.56 9.82 -18.70
N PRO A 40 0.51 10.65 -18.79
CA PRO A 40 -0.62 10.65 -17.84
C PRO A 40 -1.28 9.27 -17.66
N ILE A 41 -1.41 8.52 -18.76
CA ILE A 41 -1.95 7.15 -18.79
C ILE A 41 -1.07 6.16 -18.02
N HIS A 42 0.25 6.27 -18.15
CA HIS A 42 1.17 5.43 -17.38
C HIS A 42 1.11 5.78 -15.90
N LEU A 43 0.98 7.07 -15.56
CA LEU A 43 0.86 7.53 -14.18
C LEU A 43 -0.40 6.96 -13.50
N LEU A 44 -1.55 7.09 -14.15
CA LEU A 44 -2.82 6.54 -13.66
C LEU A 44 -2.76 5.02 -13.53
N LYS A 45 -2.22 4.32 -14.52
CA LYS A 45 -2.07 2.85 -14.46
C LYS A 45 -1.17 2.44 -13.30
N LYS A 46 -0.09 3.16 -13.04
CA LYS A 46 0.83 2.85 -11.95
C LYS A 46 0.24 3.16 -10.58
N ILE A 47 -0.52 4.25 -10.49
CA ILE A 47 -1.13 4.68 -9.24
C ILE A 47 -2.26 3.75 -8.82
N PHE A 48 -3.09 3.31 -9.78
CA PHE A 48 -4.28 2.52 -9.51
C PHE A 48 -4.12 1.01 -9.71
N LEU A 49 -3.21 0.54 -10.58
CA LEU A 49 -3.10 -0.88 -10.96
C LEU A 49 -1.76 -1.55 -10.57
N GLU A 50 -0.68 -0.79 -10.33
CA GLU A 50 0.54 -1.39 -9.76
C GLU A 50 0.39 -1.57 -8.25
N THR A 51 0.47 -2.83 -7.80
CA THR A 51 0.51 -3.21 -6.39
C THR A 51 1.97 -3.31 -5.94
N GLY A 52 2.28 -2.84 -4.72
CA GLY A 52 3.65 -2.83 -4.17
C GLY A 52 4.37 -1.47 -4.20
N GLY A 53 5.65 -1.47 -3.80
CA GLY A 53 6.52 -0.29 -3.78
C GLY A 53 6.52 0.49 -2.46
N MET A 54 7.60 1.26 -2.24
CA MET A 54 7.82 2.06 -1.03
C MET A 54 7.33 3.50 -1.24
N PRO A 55 6.57 4.10 -0.30
CA PRO A 55 5.90 3.52 0.87
C PRO A 55 4.57 2.83 0.52
N SER A 56 4.06 1.99 1.44
CA SER A 56 2.76 1.34 1.28
C SER A 56 1.62 2.31 1.58
N SER A 57 0.81 2.66 0.56
CA SER A 57 -0.37 3.53 0.72
C SER A 57 -1.47 2.89 1.55
N HIS A 58 -1.69 1.56 1.42
CA HIS A 58 -2.67 0.85 2.25
C HIS A 58 -2.32 0.94 3.73
N SER A 59 -1.05 0.64 4.07
CA SER A 59 -0.57 0.72 5.46
C SER A 59 -0.65 2.16 5.99
N SER A 60 -0.33 3.15 5.14
CA SER A 60 -0.43 4.57 5.45
C SER A 60 -1.85 5.00 5.80
N THR A 61 -2.81 4.68 4.93
CA THR A 61 -4.22 5.07 5.10
C THR A 61 -4.88 4.42 6.31
N VAL A 62 -4.72 3.12 6.51
CA VAL A 62 -5.35 2.44 7.67
C VAL A 62 -4.73 2.85 9.00
N THR A 63 -3.43 3.14 9.00
CA THR A 63 -2.77 3.67 10.20
C THR A 63 -3.28 5.08 10.48
N ALA A 64 -3.34 5.96 9.47
CA ALA A 64 -3.89 7.30 9.62
C ALA A 64 -5.31 7.29 10.18
N LEU A 65 -6.16 6.35 9.72
CA LEU A 65 -7.51 6.17 10.25
C LEU A 65 -7.51 5.80 11.74
N SER A 66 -6.75 4.78 12.13
CA SER A 66 -6.71 4.35 13.53
C SER A 66 -6.12 5.43 14.43
N THR A 67 -5.09 6.14 13.96
CA THR A 67 -4.44 7.22 14.72
C THR A 67 -5.33 8.45 14.82
N SER A 68 -6.05 8.84 13.77
CA SER A 68 -6.95 9.98 13.84
C SER A 68 -8.09 9.73 14.83
N ILE A 69 -8.71 8.54 14.80
CA ILE A 69 -9.73 8.16 15.80
C ILE A 69 -9.13 8.19 17.22
N ALA A 70 -7.94 7.63 17.42
CA ALA A 70 -7.28 7.66 18.73
C ALA A 70 -7.05 9.09 19.24
N LEU A 71 -6.74 10.04 18.35
CA LEU A 71 -6.48 11.43 18.70
C LEU A 71 -7.77 12.23 18.93
N THR A 72 -8.82 12.00 18.15
CA THR A 72 -10.06 12.79 18.21
C THR A 72 -11.09 12.23 19.18
N GLU A 73 -11.18 10.90 19.27
CA GLU A 73 -12.21 10.18 20.05
C GLU A 73 -11.60 9.40 21.23
N GLY A 74 -10.28 9.19 21.26
CA GLY A 74 -9.60 8.42 22.29
C GLY A 74 -9.59 6.92 22.01
N ILE A 75 -9.32 6.12 23.04
CA ILE A 75 -9.33 4.65 22.96
C ILE A 75 -10.75 4.17 23.22
N ASP A 76 -11.59 4.25 22.20
CA ASP A 76 -12.99 3.87 22.24
C ASP A 76 -13.26 2.62 21.36
N THR A 77 -14.53 2.27 21.17
CA THR A 77 -14.90 1.11 20.33
C THR A 77 -14.54 1.36 18.86
N ASN A 78 -14.67 2.59 18.37
CA ASN A 78 -14.31 2.93 16.99
C ASN A 78 -12.81 2.76 16.75
N PHE A 79 -11.99 3.19 17.71
CA PHE A 79 -10.54 3.00 17.67
C PHE A 79 -10.18 1.52 17.61
N ILE A 80 -10.80 0.68 18.45
CA ILE A 80 -10.54 -0.77 18.48
C ILE A 80 -10.88 -1.41 17.13
N ILE A 81 -12.02 -1.04 16.54
CA ILE A 81 -12.43 -1.53 15.20
C ILE A 81 -11.42 -1.09 14.14
N ALA A 82 -11.03 0.19 14.14
CA ALA A 82 -10.09 0.73 13.18
C ALA A 82 -8.68 0.13 13.32
N LEU A 83 -8.23 -0.11 14.56
CA LEU A 83 -6.96 -0.76 14.85
C LEU A 83 -6.97 -2.22 14.38
N ALA A 84 -8.04 -2.97 14.67
CA ALA A 84 -8.20 -4.34 14.18
C ALA A 84 -8.18 -4.38 12.64
N PHE A 85 -8.90 -3.48 11.99
CA PHE A 85 -8.89 -3.33 10.54
C PHE A 85 -7.50 -3.00 9.99
N ALA A 86 -6.76 -2.09 10.65
CA ALA A 86 -5.39 -1.74 10.28
C ALA A 86 -4.46 -2.95 10.37
N LEU A 87 -4.52 -3.72 11.47
CA LEU A 87 -3.69 -4.92 11.67
C LEU A 87 -3.97 -5.98 10.61
N ILE A 88 -5.25 -6.26 10.30
CA ILE A 88 -5.64 -7.21 9.26
C ILE A 88 -5.11 -6.76 7.90
N THR A 89 -5.28 -5.47 7.56
CA THR A 89 -4.85 -4.91 6.28
C THR A 89 -3.33 -4.94 6.12
N ILE A 90 -2.59 -4.58 7.18
CA ILE A 90 -1.12 -4.65 7.21
C ILE A 90 -0.64 -6.10 7.06
N ARG A 91 -1.30 -7.04 7.75
CA ARG A 91 -0.96 -8.47 7.70
C ARG A 91 -1.22 -9.07 6.32
N ASP A 92 -2.32 -8.73 5.67
CA ASP A 92 -2.60 -9.15 4.29
C ASP A 92 -1.54 -8.60 3.31
N SER A 93 -1.20 -7.32 3.46
CA SER A 93 -0.29 -6.60 2.58
C SER A 93 1.14 -7.15 2.58
N PHE A 94 1.71 -7.44 3.76
CA PHE A 94 3.08 -7.92 3.92
C PHE A 94 3.21 -9.43 4.15
N GLY A 95 2.21 -10.08 4.75
CA GLY A 95 2.27 -11.50 5.08
C GLY A 95 1.87 -12.38 3.91
N VAL A 96 0.56 -12.47 3.69
CA VAL A 96 -0.05 -13.45 2.78
C VAL A 96 0.31 -13.13 1.33
N ARG A 97 0.01 -11.90 0.86
CA ARG A 97 0.23 -11.52 -0.54
C ARG A 97 1.70 -11.53 -0.97
N TYR A 98 2.61 -11.15 -0.07
CA TYR A 98 4.05 -11.18 -0.38
C TYR A 98 4.53 -12.62 -0.58
N MET A 99 4.12 -13.56 0.28
CA MET A 99 4.49 -14.97 0.15
C MET A 99 3.85 -15.64 -1.07
N SER A 100 2.58 -15.34 -1.38
CA SER A 100 1.95 -15.82 -2.63
C SER A 100 2.70 -15.34 -3.87
N GLY A 101 3.16 -14.08 -3.87
CA GLY A 101 3.98 -13.54 -4.96
C GLY A 101 5.32 -14.26 -5.09
N VAL A 102 6.03 -14.48 -3.98
CA VAL A 102 7.29 -15.23 -3.95
C VAL A 102 7.09 -16.66 -4.45
N GLN A 103 6.02 -17.32 -4.04
CA GLN A 103 5.67 -18.66 -4.50
C GLN A 103 5.39 -18.69 -6.01
N ALA A 104 4.65 -17.72 -6.54
CA ALA A 104 4.41 -17.59 -7.97
C ALA A 104 5.71 -17.41 -8.78
N GLU A 105 6.69 -16.65 -8.25
CA GLU A 105 8.01 -16.52 -8.89
C GLU A 105 8.76 -17.85 -8.95
N TYR A 106 8.79 -18.61 -7.85
CA TYR A 106 9.43 -19.92 -7.83
C TYR A 106 8.74 -20.92 -8.76
N LEU A 107 7.40 -20.91 -8.80
CA LEU A 107 6.63 -21.76 -9.71
C LEU A 107 6.88 -21.41 -11.18
N ASN A 108 6.90 -20.12 -11.54
CA ASN A 108 7.23 -19.71 -12.91
C ASN A 108 8.67 -20.10 -13.29
N ALA A 109 9.63 -19.97 -12.37
CA ALA A 109 11.01 -20.40 -12.60
C ALA A 109 11.13 -21.92 -12.79
N LEU A 110 10.33 -22.71 -12.07
CA LEU A 110 10.26 -24.16 -12.25
C LEU A 110 9.60 -24.52 -13.59
N SER A 111 8.47 -23.89 -13.91
CA SER A 111 7.77 -24.03 -15.19
C SER A 111 8.69 -23.80 -16.39
N GLU A 112 9.51 -22.75 -16.35
CA GLU A 112 10.51 -22.46 -17.39
C GLU A 112 11.58 -23.55 -17.54
N LYS A 113 11.99 -24.21 -16.44
CA LYS A 113 12.92 -25.34 -16.51
C LYS A 113 12.26 -26.58 -17.10
N LEU A 114 11.06 -26.91 -16.66
CA LEU A 114 10.30 -28.07 -17.14
C LEU A 114 9.95 -27.94 -18.63
N LYS A 115 9.61 -26.74 -19.09
CA LYS A 115 9.37 -26.45 -20.51
C LYS A 115 10.60 -26.73 -21.38
N LYS A 116 11.81 -26.51 -20.85
CA LYS A 116 13.08 -26.78 -21.56
C LYS A 116 13.48 -28.25 -21.54
N GLU A 117 13.31 -28.93 -20.40
CA GLU A 117 13.78 -30.31 -20.23
C GLU A 117 12.82 -31.36 -20.83
N ILE A 118 11.51 -31.20 -20.61
CA ILE A 118 10.51 -32.22 -20.94
C ILE A 118 9.38 -31.70 -21.84
N LYS A 119 9.52 -30.49 -22.40
CA LYS A 119 8.59 -29.86 -23.36
C LYS A 119 7.13 -29.81 -22.90
N ILE A 120 6.89 -29.70 -21.59
CA ILE A 120 5.56 -29.46 -21.04
C ILE A 120 5.22 -27.97 -21.22
N ASP A 121 4.05 -27.69 -21.81
CA ASP A 121 3.57 -26.33 -21.89
C ASP A 121 2.86 -25.96 -20.58
N THR A 122 3.47 -25.08 -19.81
CA THR A 122 3.00 -24.63 -18.51
C THR A 122 2.44 -23.22 -18.59
N THR A 123 1.35 -22.94 -17.88
CA THR A 123 0.77 -21.59 -17.81
C THR A 123 1.58 -20.69 -16.87
N GLU A 124 1.93 -19.48 -17.32
CA GLU A 124 2.56 -18.48 -16.45
C GLU A 124 1.56 -17.95 -15.42
N ILE A 125 1.99 -17.93 -14.16
CA ILE A 125 1.21 -17.39 -13.05
C ILE A 125 1.52 -15.90 -12.93
N LYS A 126 0.48 -15.06 -12.90
CA LYS A 126 0.64 -13.63 -12.65
C LYS A 126 1.24 -13.40 -11.25
N VAL A 127 2.43 -12.81 -11.20
CA VAL A 127 3.11 -12.48 -9.94
C VAL A 127 2.52 -11.19 -9.35
N VAL A 128 1.72 -11.32 -8.30
CA VAL A 128 1.24 -10.18 -7.50
C VAL A 128 2.17 -10.02 -6.29
N LYS A 129 3.00 -8.98 -6.29
CA LYS A 129 3.91 -8.72 -5.16
C LYS A 129 3.18 -7.90 -4.10
N GLY A 130 3.00 -8.49 -2.93
CA GLY A 130 2.72 -7.74 -1.71
C GLY A 130 3.86 -6.76 -1.37
N HIS A 131 3.67 -6.00 -0.29
CA HIS A 131 4.65 -5.02 0.17
C HIS A 131 5.76 -5.66 1.00
N LYS A 132 6.99 -5.11 0.94
CA LYS A 132 8.08 -5.51 1.85
C LYS A 132 7.86 -4.91 3.24
N LYS A 133 8.43 -5.53 4.28
CA LYS A 133 8.37 -5.02 5.69
C LYS A 133 8.70 -3.53 5.81
N LYS A 134 9.78 -3.10 5.14
CA LYS A 134 10.23 -1.69 5.17
C LYS A 134 9.20 -0.75 4.52
N GLU A 135 8.54 -1.18 3.45
CA GLU A 135 7.52 -0.39 2.76
C GLU A 135 6.28 -0.16 3.62
N VAL A 136 5.87 -1.21 4.35
CA VAL A 136 4.79 -1.15 5.34
C VAL A 136 5.16 -0.23 6.48
N LEU A 137 6.35 -0.39 7.07
CA LEU A 137 6.79 0.43 8.21
C LEU A 137 6.83 1.92 7.84
N THR A 138 7.34 2.27 6.67
CA THR A 138 7.32 3.67 6.20
C THR A 138 5.90 4.17 5.96
N GLY A 139 5.00 3.31 5.47
CA GLY A 139 3.57 3.64 5.37
C GLY A 139 2.97 3.97 6.74
N ILE A 140 3.19 3.12 7.76
CA ILE A 140 2.71 3.36 9.13
C ILE A 140 3.18 4.72 9.66
N ILE A 141 4.46 5.05 9.48
CA ILE A 141 5.03 6.33 9.92
C ILE A 141 4.33 7.50 9.22
N ILE A 142 4.15 7.44 7.90
CA ILE A 142 3.43 8.47 7.14
C ILE A 142 1.98 8.59 7.64
N GLY A 143 1.33 7.46 7.94
CA GLY A 143 -0.01 7.43 8.52
C GLY A 143 -0.13 8.22 9.82
N ILE A 144 0.72 7.91 10.78
CA ILE A 144 0.74 8.57 12.10
C ILE A 144 1.01 10.07 11.95
N ILE A 145 2.01 10.45 11.13
CA ILE A 145 2.36 11.86 10.90
C ILE A 145 1.20 12.60 10.25
N SER A 146 0.57 12.03 9.22
CA SER A 146 -0.57 12.68 8.55
C SER A 146 -1.75 12.88 9.48
N ALA A 147 -2.07 11.90 10.33
CA ALA A 147 -3.14 12.05 11.32
C ALA A 147 -2.81 13.14 12.34
N TYR A 148 -1.57 13.20 12.82
CA TYR A 148 -1.15 14.25 13.74
C TYR A 148 -1.22 15.65 13.10
N ILE A 149 -0.80 15.78 11.83
CA ILE A 149 -0.88 17.06 11.09
C ILE A 149 -2.32 17.52 10.89
N VAL A 150 -3.29 16.61 10.69
CA VAL A 150 -4.67 17.01 10.40
C VAL A 150 -5.49 17.20 11.67
N CYS A 151 -5.28 16.37 12.70
CA CYS A 151 -6.09 16.40 13.92
C CYS A 151 -5.54 17.34 14.99
N TYR A 152 -4.27 17.76 14.91
CA TYR A 152 -3.63 18.56 15.96
C TYR A 152 -3.14 19.94 15.50
N LEU A 153 -2.84 20.13 14.20
CA LEU A 153 -2.42 21.40 13.61
C LEU A 153 -3.57 22.05 12.83
#